data_AF-A0A016QTK8-F1
#
_entry.id   AF-A0A016QTK8-F1
#
_cell.length_a   1.000
_cell.length_b   1.000
_cell.length_c   1.000
_cell.angle_alpha   90.00
_cell.angle_beta   90.00
_cell.angle_gamma   90.00
#
_symmetry.space_group_name_H-M   'P 1'
#
loop_
_entity.id
_entity.type
_entity.pdbx_description
1 polymer ?
#
loop_
_entity_poly.entity_id
_entity_poly.type
_entity_poly.pdbx_seq_one_letter_code
_entity_poly.pdbx_strand_id
1 'polypeptide(L)'
;MSAVPVNEAAPTPAPAVTFSGPQRVPYPGGCVLEPGPYALDYLLKWRTAVTVRGTVHPNTPVFAFLRDLLSDPAAYDLTPADAQAARDRFLELAGQALSAEGGDPAWLAREFNR
;
A
#
# COMPACT_ATOMS: atom_id res chain seq x y z
N MET A 1 -44.56 2.51 23.86
CA MET A 1 -43.18 3.00 23.68
C MET A 1 -42.36 1.85 23.13
N SER A 2 -42.26 1.75 21.80
CA SER A 2 -41.45 0.72 21.15
C SER A 2 -40.01 1.21 21.06
N ALA A 3 -39.09 0.48 21.70
CA ALA A 3 -37.66 0.69 21.53
C ALA A 3 -37.27 0.23 20.11
N VAL A 4 -36.70 1.15 19.33
CA VAL A 4 -36.07 0.88 18.05
C VAL A 4 -34.74 0.17 18.33
N PRO A 5 -34.43 -0.99 17.73
CA PRO A 5 -33.12 -1.60 17.88
C PRO A 5 -32.09 -0.71 17.15
N VAL A 6 -31.11 -0.24 17.91
CA VAL A 6 -29.92 0.43 17.37
C VAL A 6 -29.16 -0.65 16.60
N ASN A 7 -29.07 -0.50 15.29
CA ASN A 7 -28.31 -1.39 14.42
C ASN A 7 -26.83 -1.11 14.72
N GLU A 8 -26.24 -1.92 15.59
CA GLU A 8 -24.80 -1.92 15.86
C GLU A 8 -24.12 -2.40 14.57
N ALA A 9 -23.57 -1.48 13.79
CA ALA A 9 -22.74 -1.82 12.65
C ALA A 9 -21.60 -2.69 13.16
N ALA A 10 -21.57 -3.96 12.75
CA ALA A 10 -20.51 -4.88 13.12
C ALA A 10 -19.14 -4.22 12.87
N PRO A 11 -18.16 -4.35 13.79
CA PRO A 11 -16.83 -3.81 13.56
C PRO A 11 -16.29 -4.39 12.26
N THR A 12 -15.97 -3.52 11.30
CA THR A 12 -15.35 -3.95 10.05
C THR A 12 -14.09 -4.72 10.43
N PRO A 13 -13.91 -5.97 9.96
CA PRO A 13 -12.75 -6.76 10.35
C PRO A 13 -11.48 -5.96 10.04
N ALA A 14 -10.58 -5.89 11.02
CA ALA A 14 -9.33 -5.16 10.85
C ALA A 14 -8.56 -5.73 9.63
N PRO A 15 -7.98 -4.87 8.78
CA PRO A 15 -7.26 -5.33 7.59
C PRO A 15 -6.13 -6.29 7.97
N ALA A 16 -6.03 -7.41 7.25
CA ALA A 16 -5.05 -8.47 7.52
C ALA A 16 -3.61 -7.99 7.27
N VAL A 17 -3.41 -7.01 6.39
CA VAL A 17 -2.12 -6.37 6.11
C VAL A 17 -2.25 -4.86 6.31
N THR A 18 -1.37 -4.27 7.11
CA THR A 18 -1.34 -2.83 7.34
C THR A 18 0.06 -2.26 7.22
N PHE A 19 0.13 -1.02 6.76
CA PHE A 19 1.34 -0.20 6.67
C PHE A 19 0.93 1.27 6.57
N SER A 20 1.80 2.16 7.02
CA SER A 20 1.60 3.61 6.88
C SER A 20 1.93 4.05 5.47
N GLY A 21 1.22 5.03 4.91
CA GLY A 21 1.58 5.62 3.62
C GLY A 21 2.94 6.35 3.67
N PRO A 22 3.60 6.52 2.52
CA PRO A 22 4.81 7.33 2.42
C PRO A 22 4.51 8.79 2.80
N GLN A 23 5.32 9.40 3.68
CA GLN A 23 5.06 10.76 4.17
C GLN A 23 5.36 11.84 3.12
N ARG A 24 6.58 11.82 2.57
CA ARG A 24 7.03 12.72 1.51
C ARG A 24 8.10 12.01 0.70
N VAL A 25 8.06 12.15 -0.62
CA VAL A 25 9.14 11.67 -1.49
C VAL A 25 10.33 12.63 -1.31
N PRO A 26 11.51 12.16 -0.89
CA PRO A 26 12.66 13.04 -0.67
C PRO A 26 13.30 13.40 -2.01
N TYR A 27 12.69 14.33 -2.74
CA TYR A 27 13.19 14.81 -4.02
C TYR A 27 14.41 15.73 -3.80
N PRO A 28 15.62 15.34 -4.28
CA PRO A 28 16.86 16.07 -3.98
C PRO A 28 16.99 17.39 -4.75
N GLY A 29 16.15 17.61 -5.77
CA GLY A 29 16.25 18.75 -6.67
C GLY A 29 17.45 18.62 -7.62
N GLY A 30 17.20 18.62 -8.92
CA GLY A 30 18.26 18.66 -9.93
C GLY A 30 17.72 19.10 -11.28
N CYS A 31 18.54 19.76 -12.09
CA CYS A 31 18.15 20.29 -13.41
C CYS A 31 17.79 19.22 -14.46
N VAL A 32 17.89 17.93 -14.13
CA VAL A 32 17.78 16.80 -15.07
C VAL A 32 16.75 15.76 -14.62
N LEU A 33 16.36 15.76 -13.34
CA LEU A 33 15.48 14.72 -12.81
C LEU A 33 14.04 15.22 -12.87
N GLU A 34 13.16 14.51 -13.57
CA GLU A 34 11.73 14.80 -13.53
C GLU A 34 11.16 14.28 -12.19
N PRO A 35 10.42 15.09 -11.41
CA PRO A 35 9.92 14.71 -10.09
C PRO A 35 9.03 13.44 -10.09
N GLY A 36 8.16 13.29 -11.09
CA GLY A 36 7.25 12.14 -11.20
C GLY A 36 7.95 10.78 -11.37
N PRO A 37 8.82 10.60 -12.39
CA PRO A 37 9.60 9.38 -12.55
C PRO A 37 10.52 9.06 -11.36
N TYR A 38 11.08 10.08 -10.71
CA TYR A 38 11.84 9.88 -9.48
C TYR A 38 10.95 9.35 -8.34
N ALA A 39 9.78 9.95 -8.16
CA ALA A 39 8.82 9.51 -7.16
C ALA A 39 8.38 8.06 -7.40
N LEU A 40 8.16 7.66 -8.66
CA LEU A 40 7.87 6.26 -9.00
C LEU A 40 9.00 5.33 -8.56
N ASP A 41 10.26 5.60 -8.97
CA ASP A 41 11.41 4.75 -8.59
C ASP A 41 11.59 4.66 -7.07
N TYR A 42 11.42 5.79 -6.37
CA TYR A 42 11.45 5.84 -4.92
C TYR A 42 10.36 4.94 -4.29
N LEU A 43 9.11 5.04 -4.76
CA LEU A 43 7.99 4.28 -4.22
C LEU A 43 8.12 2.77 -4.44
N LEU A 44 8.78 2.33 -5.52
CA LEU A 44 9.08 0.90 -5.76
C LEU A 44 10.12 0.34 -4.79
N LYS A 45 10.96 1.20 -4.20
CA LYS A 45 12.01 0.84 -3.23
C LYS A 45 11.64 1.22 -1.80
N TRP A 46 10.56 1.97 -1.61
CA TRP A 46 10.16 2.52 -0.32
C TRP A 46 9.90 1.42 0.71
N ARG A 47 10.40 1.67 1.92
CA ARG A 47 10.38 0.72 3.03
C ARG A 47 9.66 1.33 4.22
N THR A 48 8.85 0.52 4.88
CA THR A 48 8.21 0.86 6.16
C THR A 48 7.94 -0.40 6.97
N ALA A 49 7.41 -0.26 8.19
CA ALA A 49 6.88 -1.40 8.92
C ALA A 49 5.60 -1.90 8.24
N VAL A 50 5.53 -3.21 8.00
CA VAL A 50 4.33 -3.89 7.50
C VAL A 50 3.86 -4.85 8.57
N THR A 51 2.58 -4.81 8.93
CA THR A 51 1.98 -5.75 9.88
C THR A 51 1.12 -6.73 9.12
N VAL A 52 1.35 -8.03 9.32
CA VAL A 52 0.56 -9.13 8.73
C VAL A 52 -0.06 -9.92 9.87
N ARG A 53 -1.39 -9.92 9.99
CA ARG A 53 -2.13 -10.61 11.06
C ARG A 53 -1.57 -10.36 12.46
N GLY A 54 -1.15 -9.12 12.74
CA GLY A 54 -0.56 -8.70 14.02
C GLY A 54 0.96 -8.92 14.14
N THR A 55 1.60 -9.61 13.20
CA THR A 55 3.06 -9.76 13.17
C THR A 55 3.70 -8.59 12.44
N VAL A 56 4.62 -7.89 13.09
CA VAL A 56 5.32 -6.73 12.51
C VAL A 56 6.57 -7.17 11.77
N HIS A 57 6.68 -6.76 10.51
CA HIS A 57 7.85 -6.90 9.64
C HIS A 57 8.50 -5.52 9.47
N PRO A 58 9.55 -5.19 10.25
CA PRO A 58 10.18 -3.89 10.23
C PRO A 58 11.00 -3.67 8.95
N ASN A 59 11.05 -2.42 8.48
CA ASN A 59 11.87 -2.01 7.34
C ASN A 59 11.64 -2.90 6.10
N THR A 60 10.39 -3.16 5.74
CA THR A 60 10.00 -4.05 4.65
C THR A 60 9.80 -3.26 3.35
N PRO A 61 10.35 -3.71 2.20
CA PRO A 61 10.09 -3.06 0.90
C PRO A 61 8.66 -3.37 0.46
N VAL A 62 7.74 -2.42 0.60
CA VAL A 62 6.30 -2.69 0.50
C VAL A 62 5.91 -3.22 -0.87
N PHE A 63 6.42 -2.62 -1.95
CA PHE A 63 6.10 -3.06 -3.31
C PHE A 63 6.54 -4.51 -3.57
N ALA A 64 7.79 -4.85 -3.27
CA ALA A 64 8.30 -6.21 -3.45
C ALA A 64 7.55 -7.22 -2.56
N PHE A 65 7.30 -6.84 -1.31
CA PHE A 65 6.54 -7.67 -0.38
C PHE A 65 5.11 -7.95 -0.87
N LEU A 66 4.43 -6.95 -1.43
CA LEU A 66 3.09 -7.14 -2.00
C LEU A 66 3.10 -8.03 -3.24
N ARG A 67 4.15 -7.99 -4.08
CA ARG A 67 4.30 -8.93 -5.20
C ARG A 67 4.41 -10.37 -4.71
N ASP A 68 5.15 -10.60 -3.63
CA ASP A 68 5.27 -11.91 -3.01
C ASP A 68 3.92 -12.37 -2.42
N LEU A 69 3.21 -11.48 -1.70
CA LEU A 69 1.87 -11.77 -1.18
C LEU A 69 0.85 -12.11 -2.27
N LEU A 70 0.88 -11.42 -3.41
CA LEU A 70 -0.02 -11.68 -4.53
C LEU A 70 0.31 -13.00 -5.24
N SER A 71 1.57 -13.41 -5.19
CA SER A 71 2.05 -14.65 -5.82
C SER A 71 1.74 -15.88 -4.97
N ASP A 72 1.93 -15.79 -3.64
CA ASP A 72 1.61 -16.86 -2.70
C ASP A 72 1.09 -16.29 -1.36
N PRO A 73 -0.22 -15.96 -1.28
CA PRO A 73 -0.80 -15.43 -0.05
C PRO A 73 -0.83 -16.49 1.07
N ALA A 74 -0.86 -17.78 0.72
CA ALA A 74 -0.95 -18.87 1.69
C ALA A 74 0.33 -19.01 2.52
N ALA A 75 1.50 -18.64 1.97
CA ALA A 75 2.76 -18.58 2.72
C ALA A 75 2.72 -17.61 3.92
N TYR A 76 1.74 -16.70 3.95
CA TYR A 76 1.54 -15.69 5.00
C TYR A 76 0.21 -15.87 5.75
N ASP A 77 -0.42 -17.04 5.62
CA ASP A 77 -1.75 -17.34 6.13
C ASP A 77 -2.83 -16.36 5.62
N LEU A 78 -2.64 -15.73 4.46
CA LEU A 78 -3.58 -14.78 3.87
C LEU A 78 -4.48 -15.43 2.82
N THR A 79 -5.65 -14.83 2.62
CA THR A 79 -6.49 -15.15 1.46
C THR A 79 -6.03 -14.33 0.24
N PRO A 80 -6.37 -14.75 -0.99
CA PRO A 80 -6.15 -13.91 -2.18
C PRO A 80 -6.82 -12.53 -2.07
N ALA A 81 -7.98 -12.45 -1.41
CA ALA A 81 -8.68 -11.19 -1.17
C ALA A 81 -7.90 -10.26 -0.24
N ASP A 82 -7.25 -10.80 0.80
CA ASP A 82 -6.40 -10.02 1.70
C ASP A 82 -5.19 -9.43 0.97
N ALA A 83 -4.54 -10.23 0.12
CA ALA A 83 -3.40 -9.77 -0.68
C ALA A 83 -3.81 -8.68 -1.69
N GLN A 84 -4.96 -8.85 -2.34
CA GLN A 84 -5.50 -7.84 -3.24
C GLN A 84 -5.88 -6.55 -2.50
N ALA A 85 -6.52 -6.64 -1.33
CA ALA A 85 -6.84 -5.47 -0.51
C ALA A 85 -5.56 -4.73 -0.06
N ALA A 86 -4.49 -5.45 0.27
CA ALA A 86 -3.19 -4.87 0.60
C ALA A 86 -2.56 -4.12 -0.58
N ARG A 87 -2.66 -4.69 -1.79
CA ARG A 87 -2.25 -4.04 -3.04
C ARG A 87 -3.05 -2.77 -3.30
N ASP A 88 -4.37 -2.84 -3.18
CA ASP A 88 -5.25 -1.68 -3.45
C ASP A 88 -4.96 -0.54 -2.47
N ARG A 89 -4.72 -0.86 -1.20
CA ARG A 89 -4.29 0.12 -0.19
C ARG A 89 -2.93 0.75 -0.53
N PHE A 90 -1.99 -0.03 -1.08
CA PHE A 90 -0.72 0.52 -1.54
C PHE A 90 -0.93 1.46 -2.73
N LEU A 91 -1.73 1.08 -3.72
CA LEU A 91 -2.03 1.92 -4.88
C LEU A 91 -2.72 3.23 -4.48
N GLU A 92 -3.60 3.19 -3.49
CA GLU A 92 -4.22 4.38 -2.93
C GLU A 92 -3.18 5.31 -2.27
N LEU A 93 -2.43 4.79 -1.29
CA LEU A 93 -1.51 5.61 -0.49
C LEU A 93 -0.29 6.10 -1.28
N ALA A 94 0.35 5.19 -2.03
CA ALA A 94 1.51 5.52 -2.86
C ALA A 94 1.09 6.33 -4.09
N GLY A 95 -0.11 6.09 -4.64
CA GLY A 95 -0.66 6.87 -5.75
C GLY A 95 -0.86 8.34 -5.38
N GLN A 96 -1.38 8.62 -4.18
CA GLN A 96 -1.48 9.99 -3.67
C GLN A 96 -0.11 10.69 -3.58
N ALA A 97 0.90 9.99 -3.05
CA ALA A 97 2.26 10.52 -2.98
C ALA A 97 2.89 10.72 -4.37
N LEU A 98 2.64 9.81 -5.32
CA LEU A 98 3.12 9.95 -6.69
C LEU A 98 2.48 11.15 -7.40
N SER A 99 1.17 11.32 -7.27
CA SER A 99 0.46 12.47 -7.85
C SER A 99 0.90 13.80 -7.27
N ALA A 100 1.24 13.85 -5.98
CA ALA A 100 1.77 15.07 -5.36
C ALA A 100 3.10 15.53 -6.00
N GLU A 101 3.88 14.60 -6.55
CA GLU A 101 5.12 14.87 -7.28
C GLU A 101 4.92 14.97 -8.81
N GLY A 102 3.68 15.05 -9.29
CA GLY A 102 3.33 15.18 -10.70
C GLY A 102 3.37 13.87 -11.51
N GLY A 103 3.43 12.72 -10.85
CA GLY A 103 3.32 11.41 -11.51
C GLY A 103 1.88 10.92 -11.65
N ASP A 104 1.67 9.94 -12.54
CA ASP A 104 0.38 9.28 -12.76
C ASP A 104 0.28 8.00 -11.90
N PRO A 105 -0.73 7.85 -11.01
CA PRO A 105 -0.95 6.63 -10.22
C PRO A 105 -1.06 5.36 -11.07
N ALA A 106 -1.49 5.46 -12.33
CA ALA A 106 -1.54 4.33 -13.24
C ALA A 106 -0.15 3.75 -13.54
N TRP A 107 0.94 4.51 -13.38
CA TRP A 107 2.30 3.99 -13.49
C TRP A 107 2.59 2.95 -12.40
N LEU A 108 2.25 3.23 -11.15
CA LEU A 108 2.39 2.26 -10.04
C LEU A 108 1.58 1.00 -10.28
N ALA A 109 0.33 1.14 -10.76
CA ALA A 109 -0.52 0.01 -11.06
C ALA A 109 0.05 -0.91 -12.16
N ARG A 110 0.72 -0.33 -13.16
CA ARG A 110 1.38 -1.08 -14.24
C ARG A 110 2.54 -1.94 -13.74
N GLU A 111 3.28 -1.49 -12.73
CA GLU A 111 4.43 -2.24 -12.21
C GLU A 111 4.04 -3.57 -11.55
N PHE A 112 2.79 -3.73 -11.10
CA PHE A 112 2.27 -5.02 -10.61
C PHE A 112 1.96 -6.02 -11.73
N ASN A 113 1.85 -5.57 -12.98
CA ASN A 113 1.58 -6.42 -14.14
C ASN A 113 2.84 -6.73 -14.96
N ARG A 114 4.03 -6.35 -14.43
CA ARG A 114 5.33 -6.56 -15.07
C ARG A 114 6.11 -7.74 -14.48
#